data_AF-A0A841ZM93-F1
#
_entry.id   AF-A0A841ZM93-F1
#
_cell.length_a   1.000
_cell.length_b   1.000
_cell.length_c   1.000
_cell.angle_alpha   90.00
_cell.angle_beta   90.00
_cell.angle_gamma   90.00
#
_symmetry.space_group_name_H-M   'P 1'
#
loop_
_entity.id
_entity.type
_entity.pdbx_description
1 polymer ?
#
loop_
_entity_poly.entity_id
_entity_poly.type
_entity_poly.pdbx_seq_one_letter_code
_entity_poly.pdbx_strand_id
1 'polypeptide(L)'
;MKKDKEFLSSISLEEADGSLKMKDIYQVMNGEKKQSFPVEMKKIIILLVGLVFPVLMTFSFALDMTKTSSIFSNSIVIVAEVLIIILMCYQFFKVYPPFLKNYGYKAYCYSIAKLAYISYFSVGLGITKGNYIINFLVFLMAILVFIYLYYKVEQNMVLDEINKTFGQNFKVSKILTVMLKFSGLSVVIALVVMQFYRINKSWIMNMTNMSGGSSSSLMDDVIGVVFGIPLLLVITLIPTFFLFKANLFVRGQVIKKYPEEFRKKTNFTEEEWYGEK
;
A
#
# COMPACT_ATOMS: atom_id res chain seq x y z
N MET A 1 -15.50 -1.32 -2.63
CA MET A 1 -16.23 -0.09 -2.22
C MET A 1 -17.74 -0.26 -2.02
N LYS A 2 -18.51 -0.97 -2.87
CA LYS A 2 -19.95 -1.24 -2.59
C LYS A 2 -20.15 -2.19 -1.38
N LYS A 3 -19.44 -3.32 -1.34
CA LYS A 3 -19.57 -4.30 -0.25
C LYS A 3 -19.05 -3.82 1.11
N ASP A 4 -17.95 -3.05 1.13
CA ASP A 4 -17.43 -2.49 2.39
C ASP A 4 -18.43 -1.52 3.04
N LYS A 5 -19.15 -0.76 2.20
CA LYS A 5 -20.25 0.10 2.65
C LYS A 5 -21.45 -0.70 3.15
N GLU A 6 -21.75 -1.86 2.56
CA GLU A 6 -22.81 -2.75 3.05
C GLU A 6 -22.50 -3.28 4.46
N PHE A 7 -21.28 -3.76 4.72
CA PHE A 7 -20.91 -4.26 6.06
C PHE A 7 -20.83 -3.17 7.12
N LEU A 8 -20.39 -1.97 6.75
CA LEU A 8 -20.39 -0.81 7.67
C LEU A 8 -21.81 -0.23 7.85
N SER A 9 -22.70 -0.44 6.88
CA SER A 9 -24.09 -0.01 6.99
C SER A 9 -24.89 -0.84 7.98
N SER A 10 -24.50 -2.10 8.23
CA SER A 10 -25.18 -2.97 9.20
C SER A 10 -24.91 -2.63 10.66
N ILE A 11 -23.87 -1.85 10.95
CA ILE A 11 -23.55 -1.43 12.33
C ILE A 11 -24.57 -0.38 12.77
N SER A 12 -25.35 -0.67 13.82
CA SER A 12 -26.33 0.25 14.38
C SER A 12 -25.67 1.33 15.24
N LEU A 13 -26.41 2.41 15.54
CA LEU A 13 -25.92 3.46 16.44
C LEU A 13 -25.67 2.89 17.85
N GLU A 14 -26.56 2.03 18.34
CA GLU A 14 -26.45 1.39 19.66
C GLU A 14 -25.19 0.50 19.75
N GLU A 15 -24.92 -0.30 18.74
CA GLU A 15 -23.69 -1.11 18.64
C GLU A 15 -22.45 -0.23 18.59
N ALA A 16 -22.52 0.87 17.83
CA ALA A 16 -21.43 1.81 17.69
C ALA A 16 -21.12 2.53 19.01
N ASP A 17 -22.15 2.97 19.73
CA ASP A 17 -22.01 3.69 20.99
C ASP A 17 -21.52 2.80 22.14
N GLY A 18 -22.00 1.55 22.18
CA GLY A 18 -21.58 0.54 23.15
C GLY A 18 -20.14 0.06 22.94
N SER A 19 -19.67 0.03 21.69
CA SER A 19 -18.34 -0.51 21.34
C SER A 19 -17.24 0.55 21.28
N LEU A 20 -17.55 1.76 20.78
CA LEU A 20 -16.56 2.83 20.61
C LEU A 20 -16.47 3.72 21.85
N LYS A 21 -15.25 3.80 22.40
CA LYS A 21 -14.94 4.63 23.57
C LYS A 21 -14.41 5.99 23.13
N MET A 22 -14.46 6.97 24.04
CA MET A 22 -13.90 8.30 23.81
C MET A 22 -12.46 8.26 23.28
N LYS A 23 -11.61 7.40 23.85
CA LYS A 23 -10.23 7.21 23.38
C LYS A 23 -10.14 6.88 21.89
N ASP A 24 -11.12 6.18 21.33
CA ASP A 24 -11.13 5.74 19.94
C ASP A 24 -11.47 6.94 19.01
N ILE A 25 -12.35 7.84 19.45
CA ILE A 25 -12.65 9.11 18.78
C ILE A 25 -11.41 10.01 18.76
N TYR A 26 -10.77 10.21 19.92
CA TYR A 26 -9.52 10.98 20.02
C TYR A 26 -8.40 10.38 19.16
N GLN A 27 -8.31 9.05 19.07
CA GLN A 27 -7.32 8.38 18.24
C GLN A 27 -7.57 8.63 16.73
N VAL A 28 -8.83 8.62 16.28
CA VAL A 28 -9.20 8.91 14.88
C VAL A 28 -8.93 10.37 14.52
N MET A 29 -9.12 11.29 15.46
CA MET A 29 -8.90 12.72 15.27
C MET A 29 -7.43 13.12 15.38
N ASN A 30 -6.78 12.81 16.50
CA ASN A 30 -5.47 13.35 16.89
C ASN A 30 -4.34 12.30 16.89
N GLY A 31 -4.68 11.01 16.93
CA GLY A 31 -3.72 9.92 17.12
C GLY A 31 -3.31 9.72 18.59
N GLU A 32 -2.33 8.85 18.83
CA GLU A 32 -2.00 8.36 20.19
C GLU A 32 -0.95 9.19 20.96
N LYS A 33 -0.23 10.13 20.31
CA LYS A 33 0.90 10.85 20.94
C LYS A 33 0.96 12.31 20.50
N LYS A 34 1.50 13.18 21.38
CA LYS A 34 1.97 14.54 21.01
C LYS A 34 2.98 14.40 19.87
N GLN A 35 2.61 14.90 18.70
CA GLN A 35 3.42 14.80 17.49
C GLN A 35 4.44 15.94 17.46
N SER A 36 5.70 15.65 17.14
CA SER A 36 6.77 16.66 17.05
C SER A 36 6.61 17.60 15.84
N PHE A 37 5.96 17.13 14.77
CA PHE A 37 5.74 17.91 13.54
C PHE A 37 4.25 17.99 13.18
N PRO A 38 3.80 19.11 12.60
CA PRO A 38 2.46 19.25 12.03
C PRO A 38 2.16 18.20 10.96
N VAL A 39 0.89 17.81 10.84
CA VAL A 39 0.43 16.83 9.84
C VAL A 39 0.77 17.28 8.41
N GLU A 40 0.62 18.57 8.09
CA GLU A 40 0.92 19.10 6.75
C GLU A 40 2.40 18.95 6.39
N MET A 41 3.31 19.25 7.30
CA MET A 41 4.75 19.06 7.07
C MET A 41 5.08 17.59 6.81
N LYS A 42 4.45 16.67 7.56
CA LYS A 42 4.60 15.23 7.33
C LYS A 42 4.04 14.79 5.98
N LYS A 43 2.90 15.36 5.55
CA LYS A 43 2.34 15.08 4.22
C LYS A 43 3.31 15.49 3.12
N ILE A 44 3.93 16.66 3.23
CA ILE A 44 4.94 17.12 2.27
C ILE A 44 6.12 16.15 2.20
N ILE A 45 6.69 15.75 3.35
CA ILE A 45 7.82 14.82 3.39
C ILE A 45 7.46 13.48 2.72
N ILE A 46 6.29 12.92 3.05
CA ILE A 46 5.84 11.65 2.48
C ILE A 46 5.59 11.78 0.97
N LEU A 47 5.04 12.91 0.50
CA LEU A 47 4.90 13.17 -0.93
C LEU A 47 6.25 13.17 -1.63
N LEU A 48 7.21 13.94 -1.11
CA LEU A 48 8.54 14.06 -1.70
C LEU A 48 9.23 12.71 -1.79
N VAL A 49 9.21 11.93 -0.70
CA VAL A 49 9.77 10.57 -0.68
C VAL A 49 9.06 9.65 -1.67
N GLY A 50 7.73 9.70 -1.74
CA GLY A 50 6.93 8.90 -2.67
C GLY A 50 7.17 9.22 -4.14
N LEU A 51 7.42 10.49 -4.46
CA LEU A 51 7.66 10.97 -5.82
C LEU A 51 9.05 10.65 -6.37
N VAL A 52 10.04 10.38 -5.50
CA VAL A 52 11.43 10.11 -5.94
C VAL A 52 11.48 9.07 -7.03
N PHE A 53 10.84 7.92 -6.83
CA PHE A 53 10.93 6.81 -7.76
C PHE A 53 10.19 7.09 -9.09
N PRO A 54 8.89 7.47 -9.10
CA PRO A 54 8.18 7.81 -10.35
C PRO A 54 8.87 8.89 -11.20
N VAL A 55 9.41 9.92 -10.55
CA VAL A 55 10.10 11.02 -11.24
C VAL A 55 11.40 10.54 -11.87
N LEU A 56 12.22 9.78 -11.13
CA LEU A 56 13.46 9.20 -11.66
C LEU A 56 13.19 8.25 -12.83
N MET A 57 12.15 7.42 -12.73
CA MET A 57 11.79 6.50 -13.81
C MET A 57 11.32 7.24 -15.05
N THR A 58 10.48 8.27 -14.89
CA THR A 58 10.04 9.12 -16.00
C THR A 58 11.24 9.72 -16.74
N PHE A 59 12.20 10.26 -16.00
CA PHE A 59 13.41 10.85 -16.59
C PHE A 59 14.29 9.80 -17.27
N SER A 60 14.49 8.64 -16.64
CA SER A 60 15.29 7.54 -17.20
C SER A 60 14.73 7.07 -18.54
N PHE A 61 13.43 6.80 -18.62
CA PHE A 61 12.80 6.34 -19.86
C PHE A 61 12.71 7.44 -20.93
N ALA A 62 12.56 8.71 -20.52
CA ALA A 62 12.60 9.83 -21.45
C ALA A 62 14.00 9.98 -22.10
N LEU A 63 15.08 9.79 -21.33
CA LEU A 63 16.43 9.76 -21.87
C LEU A 63 16.62 8.57 -22.83
N ASP A 64 16.10 7.40 -22.49
CA ASP A 64 16.24 6.20 -23.33
C ASP A 64 15.49 6.33 -24.67
N MET A 65 14.39 7.09 -24.73
CA MET A 65 13.72 7.42 -25.98
C MET A 65 14.62 8.19 -26.96
N THR A 66 15.55 9.00 -26.45
CA THR A 66 16.48 9.77 -27.31
C THR A 66 17.60 8.90 -27.89
N LYS A 67 17.86 7.73 -27.29
CA LYS A 67 19.00 6.86 -27.61
C LYS A 67 18.61 5.58 -28.34
N THR A 68 17.36 5.13 -28.24
CA THR A 68 16.92 3.82 -28.73
C THR A 68 15.69 3.93 -29.63
N SER A 69 15.52 2.97 -30.55
CA SER A 69 14.33 2.85 -31.41
C SER A 69 13.06 2.38 -30.68
N SER A 70 13.12 2.17 -29.35
CA SER A 70 12.02 1.65 -28.52
C SER A 70 11.05 2.73 -28.03
N ILE A 71 10.72 3.67 -28.91
CA ILE A 71 9.91 4.87 -28.60
C ILE A 71 8.56 4.49 -27.98
N PHE A 72 7.87 3.49 -28.54
CA PHE A 72 6.54 3.07 -28.09
C PHE A 72 6.51 2.53 -26.65
N SER A 73 7.40 1.58 -26.32
CA SER A 73 7.44 0.95 -24.98
C SER A 73 7.82 1.97 -23.90
N ASN A 74 8.79 2.83 -24.17
CA ASN A 74 9.20 3.88 -23.24
C ASN A 74 8.08 4.92 -23.02
N SER A 75 7.33 5.26 -24.08
CA SER A 75 6.21 6.21 -24.00
C SER A 75 5.10 5.72 -23.06
N ILE A 76 4.81 4.41 -23.10
CA ILE A 76 3.81 3.79 -22.21
C ILE A 76 4.23 3.92 -20.75
N VAL A 77 5.50 3.64 -20.42
CA VAL A 77 6.00 3.77 -19.04
C VAL A 77 5.90 5.21 -18.58
N ILE A 78 6.34 6.16 -19.40
CA ILE A 78 6.27 7.60 -19.08
C ILE A 78 4.82 8.00 -18.78
N VAL A 79 3.86 7.59 -19.61
CA VAL A 79 2.44 7.88 -19.37
C VAL A 79 1.97 7.25 -18.06
N ALA A 80 2.33 6.00 -17.79
CA ALA A 80 1.96 5.33 -16.54
C ALA A 80 2.53 6.04 -15.30
N GLU A 81 3.81 6.43 -15.33
CA GLU A 81 4.46 7.15 -14.22
C GLU A 81 3.88 8.54 -14.01
N VAL A 82 3.61 9.29 -15.08
CA VAL A 82 2.95 10.59 -15.00
C VAL A 82 1.55 10.47 -14.39
N LEU A 83 0.78 9.44 -14.77
CA LEU A 83 -0.52 9.17 -14.15
C LEU A 83 -0.38 8.86 -12.66
N ILE A 84 0.64 8.09 -12.25
CA ILE A 84 0.91 7.82 -10.84
C ILE A 84 1.27 9.09 -10.08
N ILE A 85 2.10 9.97 -10.65
CA ILE A 85 2.44 11.28 -10.07
C ILE A 85 1.18 12.12 -9.87
N ILE A 86 0.31 12.20 -10.89
CA ILE A 86 -0.97 12.93 -10.80
C ILE A 86 -1.84 12.35 -9.67
N LEU A 87 -1.93 11.02 -9.57
CA LEU A 87 -2.69 10.36 -8.50
C LEU A 87 -2.09 10.64 -7.12
N MET A 88 -0.76 10.68 -6.97
CA MET A 88 -0.10 11.04 -5.71
C MET A 88 -0.40 12.49 -5.31
N CYS A 89 -0.32 13.42 -6.26
CA CYS A 89 -0.68 14.82 -6.06
C CYS A 89 -2.18 14.97 -5.67
N TYR A 90 -3.07 14.24 -6.34
CA TYR A 90 -4.49 14.20 -5.98
C TYR A 90 -4.70 13.74 -4.52
N GLN A 91 -4.00 12.69 -4.08
CA GLN A 91 -4.08 12.24 -2.68
C GLN A 91 -3.55 13.30 -1.70
N PHE A 92 -2.54 14.08 -2.08
CA PHE A 92 -2.00 15.16 -1.25
C PHE A 92 -3.04 16.28 -1.02
N PHE A 93 -3.74 16.70 -2.08
CA PHE A 93 -4.78 17.73 -1.99
C PHE A 93 -6.10 17.24 -1.40
N LYS A 94 -6.28 15.93 -1.22
CA LYS A 94 -7.49 15.38 -0.60
C LYS A 94 -7.62 15.83 0.86
N VAL A 95 -8.64 16.63 1.13
CA VAL A 95 -8.96 17.15 2.47
C VAL A 95 -9.88 16.16 3.20
N TYR A 96 -9.61 15.96 4.50
CA TYR A 96 -10.47 15.23 5.41
C TYR A 96 -10.97 16.20 6.49
N PRO A 97 -12.21 16.02 6.98
CA PRO A 97 -12.72 16.87 8.06
C PRO A 97 -11.86 16.70 9.33
N PRO A 98 -11.78 17.71 10.21
CA PRO A 98 -10.92 17.67 11.39
C PRO A 98 -11.12 16.45 12.27
N PHE A 99 -12.36 16.03 12.51
CA PHE A 99 -12.67 14.80 13.27
C PHE A 99 -12.08 13.51 12.67
N LEU A 100 -11.66 13.52 11.40
CA LEU A 100 -10.97 12.43 10.70
C LEU A 100 -9.50 12.72 10.39
N LYS A 101 -8.89 13.76 10.97
CA LYS A 101 -7.56 14.24 10.58
C LYS A 101 -6.48 13.15 10.63
N ASN A 102 -6.34 12.41 11.74
CA ASN A 102 -5.35 11.34 11.83
C ASN A 102 -5.70 10.14 10.91
N TYR A 103 -6.98 9.77 10.78
CA TYR A 103 -7.40 8.78 9.78
C TYR A 103 -7.01 9.20 8.35
N GLY A 104 -7.32 10.44 7.97
CA GLY A 104 -7.03 11.00 6.67
C GLY A 104 -5.53 11.01 6.37
N TYR A 105 -4.71 11.38 7.36
CA TYR A 105 -3.25 11.31 7.26
C TYR A 105 -2.75 9.87 7.05
N LYS A 106 -3.24 8.89 7.82
CA LYS A 106 -2.82 7.49 7.66
C LYS A 106 -3.28 6.90 6.32
N ALA A 107 -4.50 7.22 5.88
CA ALA A 107 -5.03 6.84 4.58
C ALA A 107 -4.21 7.46 3.42
N TYR A 108 -3.75 8.70 3.60
CA TYR A 108 -2.84 9.38 2.69
C TYR A 108 -1.49 8.66 2.61
N CYS A 109 -0.83 8.40 3.74
CA CYS A 109 0.46 7.70 3.78
C CYS A 109 0.37 6.32 3.11
N TYR A 110 -0.70 5.58 3.39
CA TYR A 110 -0.94 4.28 2.76
C TYR A 110 -1.12 4.41 1.24
N SER A 111 -1.92 5.37 0.78
CA SER A 111 -2.14 5.60 -0.65
C SER A 111 -0.86 5.96 -1.40
N ILE A 112 -0.02 6.84 -0.84
CA ILE A 112 1.27 7.21 -1.45
C ILE A 112 2.20 6.01 -1.54
N ALA A 113 2.35 5.24 -0.45
CA ALA A 113 3.21 4.05 -0.46
C ALA A 113 2.72 2.98 -1.44
N LYS A 114 1.40 2.76 -1.53
CA LYS A 114 0.80 1.84 -2.50
C LYS A 114 1.10 2.27 -3.94
N LEU A 115 0.95 3.56 -4.24
CA LEU A 115 1.25 4.13 -5.56
C LEU A 115 2.75 4.03 -5.90
N ALA A 116 3.64 4.28 -4.93
CA ALA A 116 5.08 4.16 -5.12
C ALA A 116 5.50 2.71 -5.43
N TYR A 117 4.87 1.74 -4.76
CA TYR A 117 5.09 0.31 -5.07
C TYR A 117 4.58 -0.06 -6.47
N ILE A 118 3.41 0.46 -6.89
CA ILE A 118 2.89 0.21 -8.24
C ILE A 118 3.84 0.79 -9.30
N SER A 119 4.35 2.00 -9.07
CA SER A 119 5.36 2.65 -9.93
C SER A 119 6.62 1.78 -10.08
N TYR A 120 7.11 1.19 -9.00
CA TYR A 120 8.23 0.23 -9.08
C TYR A 120 8.01 -0.91 -10.08
N PHE A 121 6.79 -1.44 -10.15
CA PHE A 121 6.46 -2.51 -11.09
C PHE A 121 6.14 -2.02 -12.51
N SER A 122 5.73 -0.75 -12.68
CA SER A 122 5.48 -0.14 -13.99
C SER A 122 6.73 -0.10 -14.87
N VAL A 123 7.93 -0.10 -14.28
CA VAL A 123 9.21 -0.22 -15.00
C VAL A 123 9.24 -1.44 -15.93
N GLY A 124 8.60 -2.54 -15.53
CA GLY A 124 8.51 -3.75 -16.34
C GLY A 124 7.85 -3.53 -17.70
N LEU A 125 6.91 -2.59 -17.81
CA LEU A 125 6.21 -2.26 -19.07
C LEU A 125 7.16 -1.70 -20.14
N GLY A 126 8.35 -1.22 -19.74
CA GLY A 126 9.39 -0.66 -20.61
C GLY A 126 10.41 -1.68 -21.11
N ILE A 127 10.29 -2.96 -20.70
CA ILE A 127 11.28 -3.97 -21.07
C ILE A 127 11.08 -4.42 -22.52
N THR A 128 11.97 -3.96 -23.38
CA THR A 128 11.98 -4.23 -24.83
C THR A 128 12.77 -5.47 -25.22
N LYS A 129 13.38 -6.17 -24.25
CA LYS A 129 14.07 -7.44 -24.50
C LYS A 129 13.06 -8.56 -24.76
N GLY A 130 13.18 -9.20 -25.93
CA GLY A 130 12.27 -10.27 -26.36
C GLY A 130 10.98 -9.71 -26.97
N ASN A 131 9.88 -10.45 -26.87
CA ASN A 131 8.60 -10.02 -27.41
C ASN A 131 7.96 -8.96 -26.49
N TYR A 132 8.16 -7.68 -26.83
CA TYR A 132 7.70 -6.54 -26.04
C TYR A 132 6.17 -6.53 -25.80
N ILE A 133 5.37 -7.07 -26.74
CA ILE A 133 3.91 -7.17 -26.59
C ILE A 133 3.57 -8.15 -25.46
N ILE A 134 4.26 -9.29 -25.42
CA ILE A 134 4.06 -10.30 -24.36
C ILE A 134 4.49 -9.72 -23.01
N ASN A 135 5.65 -9.07 -22.93
CA ASN A 135 6.11 -8.44 -21.69
C ASN A 135 5.10 -7.40 -21.19
N PHE A 136 4.63 -6.53 -22.08
CA PHE A 136 3.61 -5.53 -21.76
C PHE A 136 2.34 -6.18 -21.19
N LEU A 137 1.81 -7.22 -21.84
CA LEU A 137 0.61 -7.92 -21.38
C LEU A 137 0.81 -8.58 -20.01
N VAL A 138 1.97 -9.22 -19.79
CA VAL A 138 2.31 -9.86 -18.51
C VAL A 138 2.37 -8.84 -17.38
N PHE A 139 3.04 -7.70 -17.59
CA PHE A 139 3.14 -6.66 -16.58
C PHE A 139 1.80 -5.95 -16.32
N LEU A 140 1.01 -5.70 -17.36
CA LEU A 140 -0.34 -5.15 -17.20
C LEU A 140 -1.21 -6.09 -16.36
N MET A 141 -1.19 -7.39 -16.66
CA MET A 141 -1.89 -8.40 -15.87
C MET A 141 -1.39 -8.45 -14.43
N ALA A 142 -0.08 -8.35 -14.20
CA ALA A 142 0.49 -8.31 -12.85
C ALA A 142 -0.02 -7.10 -12.04
N ILE A 143 -0.05 -5.90 -12.64
CA ILE A 143 -0.58 -4.70 -11.98
C ILE A 143 -2.07 -4.88 -11.62
N LEU A 144 -2.87 -5.42 -12.53
CA LEU A 144 -4.28 -5.71 -12.26
C LEU A 144 -4.46 -6.71 -11.11
N VAL A 145 -3.64 -7.78 -11.09
CA VAL A 145 -3.63 -8.75 -10.00
C VAL A 145 -3.23 -8.09 -8.68
N PHE A 146 -2.24 -7.21 -8.67
CA PHE A 146 -1.85 -6.48 -7.46
C PHE A 146 -2.98 -5.59 -6.93
N ILE A 147 -3.63 -4.81 -7.81
CA ILE A 147 -4.76 -3.96 -7.43
C ILE A 147 -5.90 -4.80 -6.84
N TYR A 148 -6.24 -5.93 -7.47
CA TYR A 148 -7.24 -6.85 -6.96
C TYR A 148 -6.85 -7.46 -5.61
N LEU A 149 -5.57 -7.82 -5.46
CA LEU A 149 -5.05 -8.41 -4.25
C LEU A 149 -5.06 -7.41 -3.08
N TYR A 150 -4.61 -6.17 -3.31
CA TYR A 150 -4.73 -5.08 -2.34
C TYR A 150 -6.17 -4.95 -1.86
N TYR A 151 -7.11 -4.87 -2.80
CA TYR A 151 -8.53 -4.78 -2.47
C TYR A 151 -8.97 -5.95 -1.59
N LYS A 152 -8.69 -7.20 -1.98
CA LYS A 152 -9.12 -8.38 -1.21
C LYS A 152 -8.52 -8.44 0.18
N VAL A 153 -7.25 -8.07 0.34
CA VAL A 153 -6.58 -8.05 1.64
C VAL A 153 -7.12 -6.92 2.52
N GLU A 154 -7.30 -5.72 1.97
CA GLU A 154 -7.94 -4.59 2.66
C GLU A 154 -9.34 -4.97 3.18
N GLN A 155 -10.19 -5.56 2.32
CA GLN A 155 -11.52 -6.05 2.71
C GLN A 155 -11.43 -7.06 3.86
N ASN A 156 -10.51 -8.02 3.75
CA ASN A 156 -10.32 -9.05 4.75
C ASN A 156 -9.92 -8.48 6.12
N MET A 157 -9.04 -7.47 6.12
CA MET A 157 -8.64 -6.77 7.35
C MET A 157 -9.78 -5.94 7.94
N VAL A 158 -10.60 -5.30 7.10
CA VAL A 158 -11.79 -4.56 7.54
C VAL A 158 -12.81 -5.49 8.20
N LEU A 159 -13.10 -6.65 7.60
CA LEU A 159 -14.01 -7.64 8.17
C LEU A 159 -13.52 -8.20 9.50
N ASP A 160 -12.22 -8.53 9.58
CA ASP A 160 -11.59 -9.01 10.82
C ASP A 160 -11.67 -7.96 11.94
N GLU A 161 -11.49 -6.69 11.61
CA GLU A 161 -11.60 -5.60 12.58
C GLU A 161 -13.06 -5.33 13.02
N ILE A 162 -14.03 -5.44 12.11
CA ILE A 162 -15.45 -5.32 12.45
C ILE A 162 -15.86 -6.45 13.40
N ASN A 163 -15.44 -7.69 13.12
CA ASN A 163 -15.71 -8.83 14.00
C ASN A 163 -15.14 -8.61 15.41
N LYS A 164 -13.91 -8.08 15.52
CA LYS A 164 -13.26 -7.80 16.80
C LYS A 164 -13.89 -6.63 17.56
N THR A 165 -14.29 -5.58 16.86
CA THR A 165 -14.76 -4.33 17.48
C THR A 165 -16.24 -4.42 17.86
N PHE A 166 -17.06 -5.03 17.02
CA PHE A 166 -18.52 -5.04 17.17
C PHE A 166 -19.10 -6.45 17.42
N GLY A 167 -18.25 -7.46 17.62
CA GLY A 167 -18.71 -8.84 17.92
C GLY A 167 -19.43 -9.53 16.77
N GLN A 168 -19.24 -9.06 15.54
CA GLN A 168 -19.84 -9.65 14.34
C GLN A 168 -19.12 -10.94 13.92
N ASN A 169 -19.77 -11.77 13.10
CA ASN A 169 -19.25 -13.09 12.67
C ASN A 169 -19.08 -13.20 11.15
N PHE A 170 -18.49 -12.20 10.51
CA PHE A 170 -18.20 -12.25 9.08
C PHE A 170 -17.10 -13.26 8.74
N LYS A 171 -17.22 -13.91 7.58
CA LYS A 171 -16.22 -14.90 7.10
C LYS A 171 -14.93 -14.20 6.67
N VAL A 172 -13.85 -14.42 7.42
CA VAL A 172 -12.50 -13.92 7.12
C VAL A 172 -11.63 -15.04 6.52
N SER A 173 -10.84 -14.71 5.50
CA SER A 173 -9.86 -15.61 4.91
C SER A 173 -8.58 -15.68 5.73
N LYS A 174 -8.29 -16.89 6.25
CA LYS A 174 -7.02 -17.17 6.94
C LYS A 174 -5.83 -17.06 5.98
N ILE A 175 -5.99 -17.45 4.72
CA ILE A 175 -4.92 -17.42 3.69
C ILE A 175 -4.45 -15.98 3.46
N LEU A 176 -5.37 -15.04 3.26
CA LEU A 176 -5.02 -13.62 3.04
C LEU A 176 -4.32 -13.03 4.27
N THR A 177 -4.76 -13.42 5.47
CA THR A 177 -4.13 -13.00 6.73
C THR A 177 -2.70 -13.53 6.86
N VAL A 178 -2.49 -14.80 6.53
CA VAL A 178 -1.17 -15.44 6.54
C VAL A 178 -0.26 -14.79 5.51
N MET A 179 -0.75 -14.58 4.29
CA MET A 179 0.02 -13.94 3.22
C MET A 179 0.46 -12.51 3.57
N LEU A 180 -0.42 -11.74 4.21
CA LEU A 180 -0.10 -10.41 4.73
C LEU A 180 0.98 -10.47 5.83
N LYS A 181 0.92 -11.44 6.75
CA LYS A 181 1.98 -11.63 7.77
C LYS A 181 3.31 -12.02 7.14
N PHE A 182 3.30 -12.91 6.14
CA PHE A 182 4.48 -13.26 5.37
C PHE A 182 5.06 -12.05 4.63
N SER A 183 4.23 -11.11 4.18
CA SER A 183 4.69 -9.85 3.58
C SER A 183 5.56 -9.05 4.54
N GLY A 184 5.12 -8.87 5.78
CA GLY A 184 5.93 -8.24 6.82
C GLY A 184 7.23 -9.00 7.12
N LEU A 185 7.16 -10.34 7.20
CA LEU A 185 8.33 -11.19 7.44
C LEU A 185 9.34 -11.11 6.29
N SER A 186 8.87 -10.98 5.04
CA SER A 186 9.74 -10.91 3.86
C SER A 186 10.72 -9.75 3.92
N VAL A 187 10.32 -8.60 4.49
CA VAL A 187 11.20 -7.44 4.69
C VAL A 187 12.31 -7.76 5.69
N VAL A 188 11.98 -8.44 6.78
CA VAL A 188 12.98 -8.86 7.79
C VAL A 188 13.97 -9.85 7.18
N ILE A 189 13.48 -10.85 6.44
CA ILE A 189 14.31 -11.83 5.74
C ILE A 189 15.23 -11.11 4.75
N ALA A 190 14.70 -10.19 3.94
CA ALA A 190 15.49 -9.44 2.96
C ALA A 190 16.62 -8.63 3.63
N LEU A 191 16.34 -7.97 4.76
CA LEU A 191 17.36 -7.24 5.52
C LEU A 191 18.43 -8.19 6.07
N VAL A 192 18.04 -9.33 6.66
CA VAL A 192 18.98 -10.33 7.19
C VAL A 192 19.86 -10.89 6.07
N VAL A 193 19.27 -11.27 4.93
CA VAL A 193 20.01 -11.78 3.76
C VAL A 193 20.98 -10.72 3.23
N MET A 194 20.56 -9.46 3.12
CA MET A 194 21.44 -8.37 2.69
C MET A 194 22.64 -8.17 3.62
N GLN A 195 22.42 -8.19 4.94
CA GLN A 195 23.52 -8.06 5.89
C GLN A 195 24.44 -9.29 5.89
N PHE A 196 23.85 -10.49 5.80
CA PHE A 196 24.63 -11.73 5.69
C PHE A 196 25.50 -11.73 4.44
N TYR A 197 24.95 -11.33 3.29
CA TYR A 197 25.71 -11.18 2.04
C TYR A 197 26.84 -10.16 2.19
N ARG A 198 26.58 -9.01 2.81
CA ARG A 198 27.59 -7.96 3.01
C ARG A 198 28.77 -8.47 3.84
N ILE A 199 28.50 -9.23 4.90
CA ILE A 199 29.53 -9.78 5.81
C ILE A 199 30.31 -10.91 5.13
N ASN A 200 29.62 -11.77 4.37
CA ASN A 200 30.20 -12.98 3.78
C ASN A 200 30.53 -12.83 2.29
N LYS A 201 30.59 -11.60 1.77
CA LYS A 201 30.73 -11.32 0.33
C LYS A 201 31.93 -12.04 -0.28
N SER A 202 33.08 -12.02 0.40
CA SER A 202 34.32 -12.67 -0.06
C SER A 202 34.20 -14.19 -0.12
N TRP A 203 33.56 -14.79 0.88
CA TRP A 203 33.32 -16.23 0.94
C TRP A 203 32.34 -16.71 -0.13
N ILE A 204 31.24 -15.99 -0.32
CA ILE A 204 30.23 -16.28 -1.34
C ILE A 204 30.84 -16.17 -2.75
N MET A 205 31.62 -15.11 -3.01
CA MET A 205 32.23 -14.88 -4.33
C MET A 205 33.24 -15.98 -4.69
N ASN A 206 33.95 -16.53 -3.70
CA ASN A 206 34.85 -17.67 -3.90
C ASN A 206 34.10 -18.97 -4.19
N MET A 207 32.94 -19.21 -3.55
CA MET A 207 32.11 -20.38 -3.86
C MET A 207 31.49 -20.31 -5.26
N THR A 208 30.95 -19.16 -5.67
CA THR A 208 30.31 -19.00 -6.98
C THR A 208 31.29 -19.16 -8.14
N ASN A 209 32.56 -18.83 -7.92
CA ASN A 209 33.63 -19.02 -8.92
C ASN A 209 34.08 -20.49 -9.05
N MET A 210 33.75 -21.36 -8.08
CA MET A 210 34.06 -22.80 -8.12
C MET A 210 32.89 -23.63 -8.67
N SER A 211 31.66 -23.18 -8.51
CA SER A 211 30.48 -23.86 -9.04
C SER A 211 30.22 -23.46 -10.50
N GLY A 212 30.94 -24.09 -11.44
CA GLY A 212 30.60 -24.10 -12.87
C GLY A 212 29.31 -24.90 -13.16
N GLY A 213 28.28 -24.71 -12.36
CA GLY A 213 27.02 -25.43 -12.44
C GLY A 213 26.15 -24.82 -13.54
N SER A 214 26.17 -25.42 -14.73
CA SER A 214 25.15 -25.21 -15.74
C SER A 214 23.83 -25.80 -15.25
N SER A 215 23.01 -25.00 -14.57
CA SER A 215 21.61 -25.32 -14.37
C SER A 215 20.91 -25.36 -15.73
N SER A 216 20.16 -26.42 -16.00
CA SER A 216 19.34 -26.49 -17.22
C SER A 216 18.29 -25.38 -17.16
N SER A 217 18.11 -24.62 -18.25
CA SER A 217 17.18 -23.48 -18.33
C SER A 217 15.75 -23.80 -17.85
N LEU A 218 15.29 -25.04 -18.03
CA LEU A 218 13.99 -25.51 -17.56
C LEU A 218 13.84 -25.54 -16.04
N MET A 219 14.88 -25.90 -15.28
CA MET A 219 14.83 -25.88 -13.82
C MET A 219 14.79 -24.44 -13.30
N ASP A 220 15.53 -23.53 -13.94
CA ASP A 220 15.56 -22.12 -13.56
C ASP A 220 14.20 -21.44 -13.83
N ASP A 221 13.56 -21.75 -14.96
CA ASP A 221 12.22 -21.26 -15.29
C ASP A 221 11.15 -21.79 -14.31
N VAL A 222 11.21 -23.08 -13.94
CA VAL A 222 10.28 -23.68 -12.98
C VAL A 222 10.46 -23.08 -11.59
N ILE A 223 11.70 -22.89 -11.12
CA ILE A 223 11.99 -22.25 -9.83
C ILE A 223 11.49 -20.81 -9.84
N GLY A 224 11.73 -20.07 -10.93
CA GLY A 224 11.27 -18.69 -11.11
C GLY A 224 9.75 -18.55 -11.05
N VAL A 225 9.01 -19.46 -11.69
CA VAL A 225 7.54 -19.42 -11.68
C VAL A 225 6.96 -19.86 -10.33
N VAL A 226 7.44 -20.98 -9.78
CA VAL A 226 6.91 -21.58 -8.55
C VAL A 226 7.20 -20.73 -7.32
N PHE A 227 8.38 -20.11 -7.24
CA PHE A 227 8.77 -19.30 -6.09
C PHE A 227 8.68 -17.79 -6.35
N GLY A 228 9.02 -17.34 -7.55
CA GLY A 228 9.05 -15.92 -7.89
C GLY A 228 7.67 -15.27 -7.91
N ILE A 229 6.66 -15.93 -8.50
CA ILE A 229 5.29 -15.36 -8.55
C ILE A 229 4.68 -15.24 -7.14
N PRO A 230 4.67 -16.29 -6.29
CA PRO A 230 4.17 -16.14 -4.92
C PRO A 230 4.94 -15.09 -4.11
N LEU A 231 6.27 -15.03 -4.27
CA LEU A 231 7.09 -14.03 -3.60
C LEU A 231 6.71 -12.60 -4.04
N LEU A 232 6.48 -12.39 -5.33
CA LEU A 232 6.03 -11.12 -5.89
C LEU A 232 4.69 -10.68 -5.29
N LEU A 233 3.73 -11.61 -5.17
CA LEU A 233 2.42 -11.36 -4.54
C LEU A 233 2.54 -11.07 -3.04
N VAL A 234 3.57 -11.59 -2.37
CA VAL A 234 3.85 -11.29 -0.96
C VAL A 234 4.50 -9.91 -0.83
N ILE A 235 5.48 -9.59 -1.66
CA ILE A 235 6.21 -8.31 -1.66
C ILE A 235 5.26 -7.15 -2.00
N THR A 236 4.33 -7.33 -2.93
CA THR A 236 3.37 -6.26 -3.28
C THR A 236 2.51 -5.86 -2.07
N LEU A 237 2.30 -6.72 -1.07
CA LEU A 237 1.48 -6.41 0.11
C LEU A 237 2.21 -5.64 1.22
N ILE A 238 3.49 -5.30 1.04
CA ILE A 238 4.29 -4.61 2.06
C ILE A 238 3.64 -3.28 2.49
N PRO A 239 3.18 -2.40 1.57
CA PRO A 239 2.49 -1.17 1.96
C PRO A 239 1.26 -1.44 2.84
N THR A 240 0.49 -2.48 2.52
CA THR A 240 -0.72 -2.85 3.28
C THR A 240 -0.36 -3.35 4.67
N PHE A 241 0.67 -4.18 4.81
CA PHE A 241 1.10 -4.69 6.11
C PHE A 241 1.51 -3.55 7.07
N PHE A 242 2.34 -2.61 6.61
CA PHE A 242 2.88 -1.57 7.49
C PHE A 242 1.92 -0.40 7.70
N LEU A 243 1.20 0.02 6.65
CA LEU A 243 0.54 1.33 6.62
C LEU A 243 -0.99 1.26 6.62
N PHE A 244 -1.61 0.17 6.16
CA PHE A 244 -3.07 0.06 6.24
C PHE A 244 -3.52 -0.22 7.67
N LYS A 245 -4.27 0.72 8.25
CA LYS A 245 -4.79 0.65 9.63
C LYS A 245 -6.30 0.41 9.60
N ALA A 246 -6.68 -0.87 9.59
CA ALA A 246 -8.08 -1.29 9.54
C ALA A 246 -8.90 -0.76 10.73
N ASN A 247 -8.32 -0.72 11.93
CA ASN A 247 -8.93 -0.12 13.11
C ASN A 247 -9.35 1.34 12.89
N LEU A 248 -8.43 2.19 12.43
CA LEU A 248 -8.69 3.59 12.14
C LEU A 248 -9.67 3.76 10.98
N PHE A 249 -9.62 2.88 9.99
CA PHE A 249 -10.57 2.88 8.88
C PHE A 249 -11.98 2.58 9.36
N VAL A 250 -12.20 1.47 10.05
CA VAL A 250 -13.51 1.05 10.55
C VAL A 250 -14.09 2.11 11.50
N ARG A 251 -13.31 2.54 12.50
CA ARG A 251 -13.71 3.58 13.46
C ARG A 251 -14.03 4.89 12.75
N GLY A 252 -13.17 5.33 11.83
CA GLY A 252 -13.39 6.56 11.06
C GLY A 252 -14.64 6.52 10.20
N GLN A 253 -14.96 5.38 9.58
CA GLN A 253 -16.19 5.23 8.79
C GLN A 253 -17.44 5.22 9.68
N VAL A 254 -17.39 4.56 10.84
CA VAL A 254 -18.52 4.54 11.79
C VAL A 254 -18.75 5.92 12.40
N ILE A 255 -17.69 6.64 12.79
CA ILE A 255 -17.82 8.02 13.29
C ILE A 255 -18.37 8.94 12.21
N LYS A 256 -17.92 8.78 10.95
CA LYS A 256 -18.47 9.54 9.81
C LYS A 256 -19.94 9.25 9.56
N LYS A 257 -20.44 8.07 9.90
CA LYS A 257 -21.85 7.68 9.75
C LYS A 257 -22.75 8.37 10.78
N TYR A 258 -22.25 8.59 11.99
CA TYR A 258 -22.97 9.20 13.12
C TYR A 258 -22.20 10.40 13.72
N PRO A 259 -21.91 11.43 12.92
CA PRO A 259 -20.93 12.45 13.32
C PRO A 259 -21.45 13.31 14.48
N GLU A 260 -22.74 13.61 14.55
CA GLU A 260 -23.32 14.46 15.61
C GLU A 260 -23.44 13.72 16.94
N GLU A 261 -23.77 12.43 16.89
CA GLU A 261 -23.90 11.58 18.06
C GLU A 261 -22.55 11.43 18.76
N PHE A 262 -21.49 11.18 17.98
CA PHE A 262 -20.14 11.12 18.52
C PHE A 262 -19.60 12.49 18.93
N ARG A 263 -19.95 13.57 18.23
CA ARG A 263 -19.59 14.93 18.65
C ARG A 263 -20.22 15.27 19.99
N LYS A 264 -21.52 14.99 20.21
CA LYS A 264 -22.21 15.24 21.49
C LYS A 264 -21.67 14.41 22.65
N LYS A 265 -21.15 13.21 22.36
CA LYS A 265 -20.43 12.38 23.35
C LYS A 265 -19.08 13.00 23.75
N THR A 266 -18.59 13.93 22.93
CA THR A 266 -17.37 14.69 23.18
C THR A 266 -17.68 16.12 23.65
N ASN A 267 -16.70 16.81 24.22
CA ASN A 267 -16.82 18.22 24.57
C ASN A 267 -16.36 19.14 23.41
N PHE A 268 -16.33 18.64 22.18
CA PHE A 268 -15.87 19.43 21.03
C PHE A 268 -16.97 20.35 20.50
N THR A 269 -16.58 21.56 20.12
CA THR A 269 -17.46 22.50 19.40
C THR A 269 -17.70 22.04 17.95
N GLU A 270 -18.68 22.64 17.27
CA GLU A 270 -18.89 22.38 15.83
C GLU A 270 -17.68 22.79 14.99
N GLU A 271 -17.05 23.91 15.34
CA GLU A 271 -15.84 24.40 14.68
C GLU A 271 -14.65 23.44 14.88
N GLU A 272 -14.47 22.90 16.09
CA GLU A 272 -13.40 21.92 16.35
C GLU A 272 -13.64 20.60 15.61
N TRP A 273 -14.89 20.21 15.44
CA TRP A 273 -15.27 18.94 14.82
C TRP A 273 -15.23 19.01 13.29
N TYR A 274 -15.84 20.04 12.69
CA TYR A 274 -15.99 20.21 11.25
C TYR A 274 -14.97 21.14 10.61
N GLY A 275 -14.33 22.01 11.39
CA GLY A 275 -13.47 23.08 10.93
C GLY A 275 -14.25 24.37 10.71
N GLU A 276 -13.54 25.44 10.35
CA GLU A 276 -14.14 26.66 9.86
C GLU A 276 -14.84 26.39 8.53
N LYS A 277 -16.08 26.91 8.37
CA LYS A 277 -16.87 26.77 7.14
C LYS A 277 -16.43 27.76 6.07
#